data_AF-A0A939BTW6-F1
#
_entry.id   AF-A0A939BTW6-F1
#
_cell.length_a   1.000
_cell.length_b   1.000
_cell.length_c   1.000
_cell.angle_alpha   90.00
_cell.angle_beta   90.00
_cell.angle_gamma   90.00
#
_symmetry.space_group_name_H-M   'P 1'
#
loop_
_entity.id
_entity.type
_entity.pdbx_description
1 polymer ?
#
loop_
_entity_poly.entity_id
_entity_poly.type
_entity_poly.pdbx_seq_one_letter_code
_entity_poly.pdbx_strand_id
1 'polypeptide(L)'
;MPDFGTVENRTLFAGTEIPAMTSSVTVLAGQGVLKTGSILGKVTADGKYKLVNKASADGSQVASVVLAEDLDTTGADQVAVVYTSGLFNADSLSVAAGDTVEAHKEELRDGNIYIKTEY
;
A
#
# COMPACT_ATOMS: atom_id res chain seq x y z
N MET A 1 -29.48 23.12 -8.37
CA MET A 1 -28.69 22.94 -7.14
C MET A 1 -27.40 22.27 -7.57
N PRO A 2 -26.23 22.93 -7.48
CA PRO A 2 -24.99 22.22 -7.73
C PRO A 2 -24.77 21.25 -6.58
N ASP A 3 -24.58 19.99 -6.91
CA ASP A 3 -24.02 18.99 -6.01
C ASP A 3 -22.66 19.54 -5.56
N PHE A 4 -22.58 20.01 -4.31
CA PHE A 4 -21.29 20.28 -3.69
C PHE A 4 -20.66 18.91 -3.51
N GLY A 5 -20.01 18.45 -4.57
CA GLY A 5 -19.35 17.16 -4.62
C GLY A 5 -18.62 17.00 -3.32
N THR A 6 -19.08 16.02 -2.53
CA THR A 6 -18.51 15.66 -1.24
C THR A 6 -17.01 15.70 -1.42
N VAL A 7 -16.36 16.71 -0.84
CA VAL A 7 -14.92 16.75 -0.78
C VAL A 7 -14.57 15.69 0.27
N GLU A 8 -14.55 14.44 -0.18
CA GLU A 8 -13.83 13.42 0.56
C GLU A 8 -12.38 13.89 0.50
N ASN A 9 -12.00 14.68 1.51
CA ASN A 9 -10.65 15.14 1.74
C ASN A 9 -9.84 13.89 2.13
N ARG A 10 -9.57 13.04 1.12
CA ARG A 10 -8.82 11.80 1.24
C ARG A 10 -7.36 12.16 1.46
N THR A 11 -7.09 12.55 2.69
CA THR A 11 -5.73 12.86 3.13
C THR A 11 -5.02 11.51 3.24
N LEU A 12 -4.10 11.23 2.31
CA LEU A 12 -3.36 9.96 2.27
C LEU A 12 -2.64 9.70 3.61
N PHE A 13 -2.19 10.77 4.26
CA PHE A 13 -1.59 10.76 5.59
C PHE A 13 -2.65 11.06 6.64
N ALA A 14 -2.80 10.17 7.62
CA ALA A 14 -3.71 10.39 8.75
C ALA A 14 -3.05 11.20 9.89
N GLY A 15 -1.85 11.74 9.65
CA GLY A 15 -1.14 12.67 10.52
C GLY A 15 0.36 12.68 10.24
N THR A 16 1.07 13.68 10.75
CA THR A 16 2.54 13.79 10.66
C THR A 16 3.26 13.22 11.88
N GLU A 17 2.54 12.40 12.67
CA GLU A 17 2.98 11.86 13.95
C GLU A 17 4.10 10.83 13.81
N ILE A 18 4.12 10.12 12.67
CA ILE A 18 5.12 9.12 12.32
C ILE A 18 5.84 9.59 11.06
N PRO A 19 7.19 9.72 11.07
CA PRO A 19 7.93 10.11 9.88
C PRO A 19 7.75 9.04 8.79
N ALA A 20 7.23 9.47 7.65
CA ALA A 20 7.10 8.59 6.51
C ALA A 20 8.49 8.32 5.92
N MET A 21 8.96 7.08 5.97
CA MET A 21 10.22 6.67 5.35
C MET A 21 9.91 6.05 4.01
N THR A 22 10.59 6.50 2.96
CA THR A 22 10.50 5.91 1.63
C THR A 22 11.73 5.08 1.30
N SER A 23 11.51 3.98 0.58
CA SER A 23 12.56 3.12 0.05
C SER A 23 12.21 2.73 -1.38
N SER A 24 13.22 2.55 -2.21
CA SER A 24 13.02 2.05 -3.58
C SER A 24 13.03 0.53 -3.58
N VAL A 25 11.96 -0.09 -4.08
CA VAL A 25 11.84 -1.54 -4.18
C VAL A 25 11.51 -1.96 -5.60
N THR A 26 11.83 -3.19 -5.96
CA THR A 26 11.46 -3.77 -7.25
C THR A 26 10.12 -4.48 -7.14
N VAL A 27 9.14 -3.99 -7.88
CA VAL A 27 7.81 -4.58 -7.99
C VAL A 27 7.76 -5.51 -9.20
N LEU A 28 7.14 -6.67 -9.01
CA LEU A 28 7.03 -7.72 -10.02
C LEU A 28 6.16 -7.27 -11.20
N ALA A 29 6.54 -7.67 -12.41
CA ALA A 29 5.73 -7.50 -13.60
C ALA A 29 4.35 -8.19 -13.47
N GLY A 30 3.34 -7.70 -14.17
CA GLY A 30 2.03 -8.33 -14.28
C GLY A 30 1.03 -7.98 -13.18
N GLN A 31 1.30 -6.92 -12.39
CA GLN A 31 0.34 -6.43 -11.38
C GLN A 31 -0.64 -5.40 -11.91
N GLY A 32 -0.37 -4.82 -13.08
CA GLY A 32 -1.17 -3.76 -13.67
C GLY A 32 -0.76 -2.36 -13.19
N VAL A 33 -1.71 -1.44 -13.31
CA VAL A 33 -1.56 -0.06 -12.85
C VAL A 33 -1.82 -0.01 -11.35
N LEU A 34 -0.76 0.16 -10.56
CA LEU A 34 -0.83 0.38 -9.13
C LEU A 34 -0.83 1.89 -8.84
N LYS A 35 -1.72 2.35 -7.98
CA LYS A 35 -1.77 3.76 -7.57
C LYS A 35 -1.07 3.96 -6.23
N THR A 36 -0.62 5.19 -5.97
CA THR A 36 -0.14 5.59 -4.63
C THR A 36 -1.17 5.21 -3.55
N GLY A 37 -0.71 4.71 -2.41
CA GLY A 37 -1.56 4.10 -1.39
C GLY A 37 -1.78 2.59 -1.56
N SER A 38 -1.29 1.97 -2.64
CA SER A 38 -1.39 0.51 -2.81
C SER A 38 -0.46 -0.22 -1.85
N ILE A 39 -0.98 -1.16 -1.05
CA ILE A 39 -0.15 -1.95 -0.13
C ILE A 39 0.50 -3.11 -0.90
N LEU A 40 1.80 -3.26 -0.70
CA LEU A 40 2.61 -4.31 -1.28
C LEU A 40 3.12 -5.26 -0.20
N GLY A 41 3.11 -6.54 -0.53
CA GLY A 41 3.76 -7.61 0.21
C GLY A 41 5.04 -8.07 -0.47
N LYS A 42 6.03 -8.42 0.34
CA LYS A 42 7.30 -8.97 -0.14
C LYS A 42 7.14 -10.46 -0.41
N VAL A 43 7.43 -10.89 -1.63
CA VAL A 43 7.47 -12.30 -2.00
C VAL A 43 8.76 -12.90 -1.42
N THR A 44 8.64 -13.91 -0.55
CA THR A 44 9.81 -14.53 0.10
C THR A 44 10.64 -15.34 -0.89
N ALA A 45 10.01 -15.87 -1.94
CA ALA A 45 10.66 -16.68 -2.97
C ALA A 45 11.66 -15.87 -3.81
N ASP A 46 11.24 -14.71 -4.31
CA ASP A 46 12.03 -13.87 -5.23
C ASP A 46 12.62 -12.62 -4.56
N GLY A 47 12.20 -12.27 -3.35
CA GLY A 47 12.55 -11.02 -2.68
C GLY A 47 11.94 -9.76 -3.33
N LYS A 48 11.15 -9.93 -4.40
CA LYS A 48 10.42 -8.89 -5.11
C LYS A 48 9.12 -8.52 -4.40
N TYR A 49 8.56 -7.38 -4.76
CA TYR A 49 7.31 -6.88 -4.17
C TYR A 49 6.14 -7.11 -5.12
N LYS A 50 5.00 -7.50 -4.56
CA LYS A 50 3.74 -7.57 -5.30
C LYS A 50 2.58 -7.06 -4.43
N LEU A 51 1.38 -6.92 -4.98
CA LEU A 51 0.20 -6.40 -4.32
C LEU A 51 -0.11 -7.36 -3.18
N VAL A 52 -0.32 -6.81 -1.98
CA VAL A 52 -0.55 -7.64 -0.80
C VAL A 52 -1.79 -8.48 -1.04
N ASN A 53 -1.66 -9.78 -0.79
CA ASN A 53 -2.75 -10.72 -0.96
C ASN A 53 -2.63 -11.81 0.10
N LYS A 54 -3.52 -11.78 1.07
CA LYS A 54 -3.60 -12.72 2.20
C LYS A 54 -3.91 -14.14 1.78
N ALA A 55 -4.50 -14.36 0.61
CA ALA A 55 -4.66 -15.69 0.04
C ALA A 55 -3.36 -16.25 -0.57
N SER A 56 -2.32 -15.42 -0.71
CA SER A 56 -1.05 -15.82 -1.32
C SER A 56 -0.10 -16.41 -0.27
N ALA A 57 0.28 -17.68 -0.43
CA ALA A 57 1.21 -18.35 0.48
C ALA A 57 2.70 -18.04 0.20
N ASP A 58 3.00 -17.17 -0.77
CA ASP A 58 4.35 -16.88 -1.28
C ASP A 58 5.10 -15.81 -0.44
N GLY A 59 4.55 -15.41 0.71
CA GLY A 59 5.08 -14.34 1.56
C GLY A 59 4.45 -12.97 1.35
N SER A 60 3.86 -12.73 0.18
CA SER A 60 3.12 -11.49 -0.13
C SER A 60 1.79 -11.34 0.62
N GLN A 61 1.43 -12.32 1.45
CA GLN A 61 0.39 -12.18 2.46
C GLN A 61 0.74 -11.11 3.50
N VAL A 62 2.03 -10.79 3.69
CA VAL A 62 2.45 -9.81 4.69
C VAL A 62 2.56 -8.43 4.06
N ALA A 63 1.61 -7.55 4.39
CA ALA A 63 1.70 -6.13 4.09
C ALA A 63 2.96 -5.55 4.73
N SER A 64 3.92 -5.12 3.91
CA SER A 64 5.20 -4.58 4.41
C SER A 64 5.42 -3.13 4.04
N VAL A 65 4.90 -2.69 2.89
CA VAL A 65 5.17 -1.34 2.36
C VAL A 65 3.96 -0.79 1.61
N VAL A 66 3.84 0.53 1.52
CA VAL A 66 2.77 1.22 0.76
C VAL A 66 3.38 1.92 -0.45
N LEU A 67 2.79 1.83 -1.63
CA LEU A 67 3.29 2.49 -2.82
C LEU A 67 3.20 4.02 -2.67
N ALA A 68 4.29 4.73 -2.94
CA ALA A 68 4.36 6.19 -2.80
C ALA A 68 4.02 6.93 -4.11
N GLU A 69 4.20 6.27 -5.25
CA GLU A 69 3.95 6.78 -6.59
C GLU A 69 2.98 5.88 -7.36
N ASP A 70 2.42 6.35 -8.47
CA ASP A 70 1.77 5.47 -9.43
C ASP A 70 2.82 4.68 -10.23
N LEU A 71 2.60 3.38 -10.38
CA LEU A 71 3.52 2.45 -11.02
C LEU A 71 2.74 1.50 -11.91
N ASP A 72 3.15 1.36 -13.17
CA ASP A 72 2.55 0.43 -14.11
C ASP A 72 3.49 -0.74 -14.41
N THR A 73 3.24 -1.89 -13.77
CA THR A 73 4.08 -3.07 -13.99
C THR A 73 3.54 -3.99 -15.09
N THR A 74 2.71 -3.50 -16.01
CA THR A 74 2.08 -4.36 -17.04
C THR A 74 3.10 -5.06 -17.95
N GLY A 75 4.24 -4.43 -18.21
CA GLY A 75 5.23 -4.92 -19.18
C GLY A 75 6.47 -5.61 -18.62
N ALA A 76 6.97 -5.19 -17.45
CA ALA A 76 8.22 -5.69 -16.87
C ALA A 76 8.33 -5.39 -15.37
N ASP A 77 9.36 -5.97 -14.72
CA ASP A 77 9.71 -5.63 -13.34
C ASP A 77 10.07 -4.14 -13.27
N GLN A 78 9.44 -3.42 -12.35
CA GLN A 78 9.60 -1.97 -12.28
C GLN A 78 10.03 -1.55 -10.87
N VAL A 79 11.01 -0.65 -10.81
CA VAL A 79 11.46 -0.08 -9.54
C VAL A 79 10.53 1.08 -9.17
N ALA A 80 10.03 1.06 -7.95
CA ALA A 80 9.09 2.05 -7.43
C ALA A 80 9.49 2.50 -6.04
N VAL A 81 9.15 3.73 -5.71
CA VAL A 81 9.26 4.23 -4.34
C VAL A 81 8.05 3.76 -3.54
N VAL A 82 8.34 3.18 -2.38
CA VAL A 82 7.35 2.73 -1.40
C VAL A 82 7.64 3.36 -0.05
N TYR A 83 6.61 3.59 0.74
CA TYR A 83 6.69 3.89 2.14
C TYR A 83 6.91 2.61 2.95
N THR A 84 7.99 2.56 3.70
CA THR A 84 8.30 1.49 4.66
C THR A 84 7.87 1.84 6.07
N SER A 85 7.49 3.11 6.32
CA SER A 85 7.01 3.60 7.61
C SER A 85 6.10 4.80 7.35
N GLY A 86 5.17 5.10 8.25
CA GLY A 86 4.35 6.32 8.19
C GLY A 86 2.96 6.12 8.77
N LEU A 87 2.20 7.22 8.88
CA LEU A 87 0.81 7.19 9.33
C LEU A 87 -0.11 7.51 8.15
N PHE A 88 -0.86 6.51 7.68
CA PHE A 88 -1.71 6.59 6.50
C PHE A 88 -3.19 6.50 6.85
N ASN A 89 -4.04 7.02 5.97
CA ASN A 89 -5.47 6.89 6.10
C ASN A 89 -5.94 5.59 5.44
N ALA A 90 -6.66 4.76 6.18
CA ALA A 90 -7.17 3.48 5.69
C ALA A 90 -8.05 3.63 4.43
N ASP A 91 -8.78 4.74 4.29
CA ASP A 91 -9.64 5.02 3.13
C ASP A 91 -8.85 5.33 1.84
N SER A 92 -7.63 5.83 2.00
CA SER A 92 -6.71 6.09 0.89
C SER A 92 -5.85 4.88 0.51
N LEU A 93 -5.89 3.81 1.30
CA LEU A 93 -5.11 2.61 1.04
C LEU A 93 -5.88 1.66 0.12
N SER A 94 -5.15 1.08 -0.83
CA SER A 94 -5.69 0.09 -1.78
C SER A 94 -4.98 -1.24 -1.58
N VAL A 95 -5.74 -2.34 -1.57
CA VAL A 95 -5.22 -3.72 -1.43
C VAL A 95 -5.71 -4.58 -2.58
N ALA A 96 -5.21 -5.81 -2.69
CA ALA A 96 -5.71 -6.74 -3.69
C ALA A 96 -7.21 -7.04 -3.51
N ALA A 97 -7.87 -7.34 -4.63
CA ALA A 97 -9.26 -7.74 -4.62
C ALA A 97 -9.43 -9.03 -3.78
N GLY A 98 -10.18 -8.93 -2.67
CA GLY A 98 -10.35 -10.01 -1.71
C GLY A 98 -9.60 -9.82 -0.39
N ASP A 99 -8.89 -8.70 -0.24
CA ASP A 99 -8.18 -8.35 0.98
C ASP A 99 -8.79 -7.16 1.71
N THR A 100 -8.51 -7.03 3.01
CA THR A 100 -8.99 -5.93 3.84
C THR A 100 -7.82 -5.33 4.60
N VAL A 101 -7.68 -4.00 4.54
CA VAL A 101 -6.61 -3.26 5.26
C VAL A 101 -6.60 -3.60 6.76
N GLU A 102 -7.78 -3.89 7.34
CA GLU A 102 -7.92 -4.32 8.73
C GLU A 102 -7.26 -5.68 9.02
N ALA A 103 -7.34 -6.62 8.07
CA ALA A 103 -6.75 -7.95 8.21
C ALA A 103 -5.22 -7.93 8.17
N HIS A 104 -4.64 -6.82 7.70
CA HIS A 104 -3.22 -6.53 7.64
C HIS A 104 -2.78 -5.44 8.62
N LYS A 105 -3.67 -4.96 9.48
CA LYS A 105 -3.36 -3.88 10.43
C LYS A 105 -2.22 -4.25 11.38
N GLU A 106 -2.16 -5.51 11.82
CA GLU A 106 -1.05 -6.00 12.65
C GLU A 106 0.27 -6.04 11.89
N GLU A 107 0.26 -6.49 10.64
CA GLU A 107 1.43 -6.63 9.78
C GLU A 107 1.98 -5.26 9.37
N LEU A 108 1.08 -4.33 9.02
CA LEU A 108 1.43 -2.93 8.79
C LEU A 108 2.05 -2.32 10.05
N ARG A 109 1.46 -2.59 11.23
CA ARG A 109 1.98 -2.08 12.50
C ARG A 109 3.35 -2.63 12.85
N ASP A 110 3.62 -3.90 12.56
CA ASP A 110 4.95 -4.52 12.69
C ASP A 110 5.95 -3.88 11.71
N GLY A 111 5.49 -3.59 10.49
CA GLY A 111 6.22 -2.84 9.47
C GLY A 111 6.29 -1.33 9.70
N ASN A 112 6.05 -0.81 10.91
CA ASN A 112 6.06 0.63 11.25
C ASN A 112 5.09 1.52 10.44
N ILE A 113 4.09 0.92 9.83
CA ILE A 113 3.03 1.60 9.08
C ILE A 113 1.76 1.60 9.93
N TYR A 114 1.32 2.79 10.30
CA TYR A 114 0.13 2.99 11.11
C TYR A 114 -1.01 3.43 10.22
N ILE A 115 -2.20 2.88 10.45
CA ILE A 115 -3.41 3.29 9.75
C ILE A 115 -4.40 3.90 10.74
N LYS A 116 -4.97 5.04 10.36
CA LYS A 116 -6.07 5.70 11.09
C LYS A 116 -7.28 5.77 10.17
N THR A 117 -8.43 5.43 10.73
CA THR A 117 -9.75 5.72 10.15
C THR A 117 -10.25 6.93 10.93
N GLU A 118 -10.46 8.05 10.24
CA GLU A 118 -11.29 9.12 10.80
C GLU A 118 -12.75 8.71 10.62
N TYR A 119 -13.55 8.93 11.67
CA TYR A 119 -14.96 8.56 11.77
C TYR A 119 -15.83 9.76 11.42
#